data_AF-A0A443SL16-F1
#
_entry.id   AF-A0A443SL16-F1
#
_cell.length_a   1.000
_cell.length_b   1.000
_cell.length_c   1.000
_cell.angle_alpha   90.00
_cell.angle_beta   90.00
_cell.angle_gamma   90.00
#
_symmetry.space_group_name_H-M   'P 1'
#
loop_
_entity.id
_entity.type
_entity.pdbx_description
1 polymer ?
#
loop_
_entity_poly.entity_id
_entity_poly.type
_entity_poly.pdbx_seq_one_letter_code
_entity_poly.pdbx_strand_id
1 'polypeptide(L)'
;MSLQMFAVVAILQKPCLLLTAIFVYIIGLSALQCISGQEIRVKSRSSKKRSLEIDRQLNEMARQEKQVIKILLLGAEESGKSTLVKQMKIIHNDGFTKEELLSFMPTVRHNLLASMKYVLLGMSILKIKIHPQNKVRYFLSVY
;
A
#
# COMPACT_ATOMS: atom_id res chain seq x y z
N MET A 1 -76.03 -18.37 -28.65
CA MET A 1 -76.45 -17.66 -27.44
C MET A 1 -75.75 -18.20 -26.18
N SER A 2 -74.41 -18.25 -26.16
CA SER A 2 -73.70 -18.86 -25.01
C SER A 2 -72.39 -18.16 -24.62
N LEU A 3 -72.00 -17.07 -25.29
CA LEU A 3 -70.72 -16.38 -25.02
C LEU A 3 -70.85 -14.93 -24.53
N GLN A 4 -71.94 -14.22 -24.82
CA GLN A 4 -72.09 -12.82 -24.36
C GLN A 4 -72.65 -12.68 -22.93
N MET A 5 -73.28 -13.72 -22.37
CA MET A 5 -73.85 -13.65 -21.02
C MET A 5 -72.81 -13.93 -19.92
N PHE A 6 -71.80 -14.77 -20.18
CA PHE A 6 -70.70 -15.04 -19.23
C PHE A 6 -69.70 -13.88 -19.12
N ALA A 7 -69.51 -13.11 -20.20
CA ALA A 7 -68.59 -11.97 -20.19
C ALA A 7 -69.09 -10.81 -19.30
N VAL A 8 -70.39 -10.57 -19.23
CA VAL A 8 -70.97 -9.45 -18.46
C VAL A 8 -71.01 -9.75 -16.95
N VAL A 9 -71.22 -11.00 -16.55
CA VAL A 9 -71.17 -11.42 -15.14
C VAL A 9 -69.74 -11.38 -14.58
N ALA A 10 -68.72 -11.61 -15.40
CA ALA A 10 -67.32 -11.50 -14.98
C ALA A 10 -66.81 -10.06 -14.79
N ILE A 11 -67.56 -9.04 -15.25
CA ILE A 11 -67.17 -7.62 -15.14
C ILE A 11 -67.76 -6.98 -13.88
N LEU A 12 -68.89 -7.49 -13.37
CA LEU A 12 -69.59 -6.91 -12.21
C LEU A 12 -69.13 -7.43 -10.84
N GLN A 13 -68.31 -8.49 -10.78
CA GLN A 13 -67.74 -9.02 -9.53
C GLN A 13 -66.28 -8.58 -9.26
N LYS A 14 -65.70 -7.71 -10.11
CA LYS A 14 -64.28 -7.33 -10.03
C LYS A 14 -63.90 -6.04 -9.27
N PRO A 15 -64.80 -5.19 -8.73
CA PRO A 15 -64.35 -3.98 -8.02
C PRO A 15 -63.71 -4.29 -6.65
N CYS A 16 -64.15 -5.35 -5.95
CA CYS A 16 -63.57 -5.76 -4.66
C CYS A 16 -62.16 -6.35 -4.78
N LEU A 17 -61.85 -7.06 -5.88
CA LEU A 17 -60.52 -7.61 -6.14
C LEU A 17 -59.50 -6.52 -6.49
N LEU A 18 -59.95 -5.46 -7.17
CA LEU A 18 -59.07 -4.33 -7.49
C LEU A 18 -58.72 -3.52 -6.24
N LEU A 19 -59.68 -3.28 -5.34
CA LEU A 19 -59.43 -2.58 -4.08
C LEU A 19 -58.49 -3.36 -3.15
N THR A 20 -58.67 -4.68 -3.03
CA THR A 20 -57.77 -5.52 -2.23
C THR A 20 -56.36 -5.57 -2.84
N ALA A 21 -56.23 -5.65 -4.16
CA ALA A 21 -54.95 -5.58 -4.85
C ALA A 21 -54.24 -4.22 -4.65
N ILE A 22 -54.97 -3.11 -4.72
CA ILE A 22 -54.43 -1.76 -4.45
C ILE A 22 -54.00 -1.64 -2.98
N PHE A 23 -54.78 -2.17 -2.03
CA PHE A 23 -54.44 -2.14 -0.61
C PHE A 23 -53.18 -2.96 -0.30
N VAL A 24 -53.06 -4.17 -0.87
CA VAL A 24 -51.87 -5.02 -0.74
C VAL A 24 -50.65 -4.38 -1.41
N TYR A 25 -50.83 -3.73 -2.57
CA TYR A 25 -49.74 -3.00 -3.25
C TYR A 25 -49.26 -1.80 -2.44
N ILE A 26 -50.15 -1.00 -1.83
CA ILE A 26 -49.79 0.16 -1.00
C ILE A 26 -49.09 -0.25 0.31
N ILE A 27 -49.56 -1.32 0.97
CA ILE A 27 -48.90 -1.89 2.16
C ILE A 27 -47.53 -2.48 1.77
N GLY A 28 -47.44 -3.15 0.61
CA GLY A 28 -46.18 -3.68 0.09
C GLY A 28 -45.15 -2.61 -0.26
N LEU A 29 -45.57 -1.51 -0.91
CA LEU A 29 -44.69 -0.39 -1.28
C LEU A 29 -44.12 0.32 -0.05
N SER A 30 -44.94 0.52 0.98
CA SER A 30 -44.51 1.16 2.24
C SER A 30 -43.55 0.27 3.04
N ALA A 31 -43.75 -1.04 3.04
CA ALA A 31 -42.80 -1.99 3.62
C ALA A 31 -41.47 -2.01 2.85
N LEU A 32 -41.50 -1.95 1.51
CA LEU A 32 -40.29 -1.92 0.67
C LEU A 32 -39.48 -0.62 0.86
N GLN A 33 -40.16 0.52 1.03
CA GLN A 33 -39.52 1.79 1.36
C GLN A 33 -38.85 1.77 2.75
N CYS A 34 -39.42 1.03 3.71
CA CYS A 34 -38.83 0.88 5.04
C CYS A 34 -37.55 0.03 5.04
N ILE A 35 -37.50 -1.05 4.26
CA ILE A 35 -36.35 -1.96 4.19
C ILE A 35 -35.12 -1.25 3.59
N SER A 36 -35.31 -0.53 2.47
CA SER A 36 -34.26 0.27 1.83
C SER A 36 -33.74 1.40 2.73
N GLY A 37 -34.62 2.02 3.52
CA GLY A 37 -34.24 3.04 4.52
C GLY A 37 -33.39 2.49 5.67
N GLN A 38 -33.63 1.25 6.12
CA GLN A 38 -32.86 0.63 7.19
C GLN A 38 -31.43 0.26 6.75
N GLU A 39 -31.27 -0.26 5.53
CA GLU A 39 -29.96 -0.65 5.00
C GLU A 39 -29.02 0.58 4.85
N ILE A 40 -29.55 1.70 4.36
CA ILE A 40 -28.82 2.98 4.27
C ILE A 40 -28.47 3.53 5.67
N ARG A 41 -29.36 3.40 6.67
CA ARG A 41 -29.08 3.79 8.06
C ARG A 41 -28.01 2.94 8.73
N VAL A 42 -28.00 1.63 8.48
CA VAL A 42 -27.00 0.71 9.03
C VAL A 42 -25.64 0.96 8.36
N LYS A 43 -25.59 1.11 7.04
CA LYS A 43 -24.37 1.45 6.29
C LYS A 43 -23.80 2.78 6.75
N SER A 44 -24.63 3.81 6.92
CA SER A 44 -24.17 5.13 7.41
C SER A 44 -23.68 5.09 8.87
N ARG A 45 -24.31 4.31 9.76
CA ARG A 45 -23.82 4.11 11.14
C ARG A 45 -22.49 3.34 11.17
N SER A 46 -22.34 2.30 10.36
CA SER A 46 -21.09 1.54 10.23
C SER A 46 -19.96 2.41 9.67
N SER A 47 -20.22 3.18 8.62
CA SER A 47 -19.26 4.14 8.06
C SER A 47 -18.85 5.19 9.08
N LYS A 48 -19.79 5.74 9.86
CA LYS A 48 -19.47 6.70 10.93
C LYS A 48 -18.58 6.08 12.01
N LYS A 49 -18.86 4.85 12.46
CA LYS A 49 -18.01 4.14 13.43
C LYS A 49 -16.60 3.92 12.87
N ARG A 50 -16.48 3.52 11.60
CA ARG A 50 -15.20 3.36 10.93
C ARG A 50 -14.45 4.68 10.79
N SER A 51 -15.12 5.76 10.42
CA SER A 51 -14.53 7.11 10.35
C SER A 51 -14.02 7.56 11.72
N LEU A 52 -14.81 7.39 12.78
CA LEU A 52 -14.39 7.73 14.15
C LEU A 52 -13.16 6.93 14.60
N GLU A 53 -13.08 5.64 14.24
CA GLU A 53 -11.89 4.83 14.53
C GLU A 53 -10.66 5.32 13.77
N ILE A 54 -10.82 5.65 12.48
CA ILE A 54 -9.74 6.24 11.68
C ILE A 54 -9.27 7.56 12.30
N ASP A 55 -10.19 8.45 12.67
CA ASP A 55 -9.86 9.73 13.31
C ASP A 55 -9.15 9.53 14.66
N ARG A 56 -9.54 8.50 15.42
CA ARG A 56 -8.85 8.13 16.67
C ARG A 56 -7.41 7.71 16.39
N GLN A 57 -7.20 6.82 15.41
CA GLN A 57 -5.88 6.35 15.00
C GLN A 57 -5.01 7.50 14.46
N LEU A 58 -5.57 8.39 13.64
CA LEU A 58 -4.88 9.57 13.11
C LEU A 58 -4.39 10.49 14.23
N ASN A 59 -5.25 10.75 15.22
CA ASN A 59 -4.88 11.58 16.37
C ASN A 59 -3.79 10.94 17.22
N GLU A 60 -3.83 9.62 17.39
CA GLU A 60 -2.82 8.85 18.13
C GLU A 60 -1.47 8.89 17.41
N MET A 61 -1.45 8.64 16.10
CA MET A 61 -0.25 8.78 15.25
C MET A 61 0.31 10.21 15.28
N ALA A 62 -0.56 11.23 15.22
CA ALA A 62 -0.14 12.64 15.27
C ALA A 62 0.50 12.99 16.62
N ARG A 63 0.04 12.40 17.74
CA ARG A 63 0.66 12.58 19.05
C ARG A 63 2.04 11.92 19.12
N GLN A 64 2.16 10.70 18.58
CA GLN A 64 3.44 9.99 18.52
C GLN A 64 4.44 10.75 17.65
N GLU A 65 4.02 11.25 16.48
CA GLU A 65 4.90 12.01 15.58
C GLU A 65 5.42 13.30 16.22
N LYS A 66 4.60 14.00 17.02
CA LYS A 66 5.04 15.19 17.78
C LYS A 66 6.15 14.89 18.78
N GLN A 67 6.28 13.65 19.23
CA GLN A 67 7.34 13.23 20.16
C GLN A 67 8.62 12.77 19.42
N VAL A 68 8.60 12.65 18.09
CA VAL A 68 9.75 12.23 17.29
C VAL A 68 10.64 13.42 16.95
N ILE A 69 11.92 13.33 17.30
CA ILE A 69 12.94 14.30 16.92
C ILE A 69 13.47 13.96 15.52
N LYS A 70 13.33 14.88 14.57
CA LYS A 70 13.81 14.73 13.18
C LYS A 70 15.19 15.38 13.05
N ILE A 71 16.19 14.61 12.61
CA ILE A 71 17.58 15.06 12.43
C ILE A 71 17.92 15.06 10.94
N LEU A 72 18.48 16.15 10.43
CA LEU A 72 18.97 16.26 9.05
C LEU A 72 20.50 16.26 9.04
N LEU A 73 21.10 15.34 8.29
CA LEU A 73 22.54 15.25 8.12
C LEU A 73 22.94 15.90 6.78
N LEU A 74 23.72 16.98 6.84
CA LEU A 74 24.20 17.71 5.67
C LEU A 74 25.71 17.56 5.53
N GLY A 75 26.20 17.57 4.28
CA GLY A 75 27.64 17.50 3.98
C GLY A 75 27.89 17.10 2.53
N ALA A 76 29.14 17.26 2.08
CA ALA A 76 29.60 16.87 0.74
C ALA A 76 29.40 15.37 0.44
N GLU A 77 29.49 14.99 -0.83
CA GLU A 77 29.56 13.58 -1.20
C GLU A 77 30.72 12.91 -0.44
N GLU A 78 30.49 11.68 0.03
CA GLU A 78 31.45 10.88 0.83
C GLU A 78 31.81 11.38 2.25
N SER A 79 31.18 12.44 2.77
CA SER A 79 31.44 12.97 4.12
C SER A 79 31.10 12.04 5.30
N GLY A 80 30.74 10.77 5.06
CA GLY A 80 30.44 9.78 6.09
C GLY A 80 29.03 9.84 6.68
N LYS A 81 28.09 10.60 6.11
CA LYS A 81 26.69 10.67 6.59
C LYS A 81 26.03 9.29 6.69
N SER A 82 26.17 8.47 5.64
CA SER A 82 25.64 7.10 5.63
C SER A 82 26.34 6.21 6.67
N THR A 83 27.60 6.49 6.98
CA THR A 83 28.35 5.78 8.03
C THR A 83 27.78 6.13 9.42
N LEU A 84 27.51 7.40 9.69
CA LEU A 84 26.86 7.83 10.93
C LEU A 84 25.51 7.14 11.13
N VAL A 85 24.65 7.15 10.10
CA VAL A 85 23.33 6.49 10.16
C VAL A 85 23.46 4.99 10.43
N LYS A 86 24.41 4.31 9.76
CA LYS A 86 24.67 2.89 10.00
C LYS A 86 25.14 2.62 11.44
N GLN A 87 25.99 3.48 11.99
CA GLN A 87 26.44 3.37 13.39
C GLN A 87 25.30 3.61 14.38
N MET A 88 24.43 4.60 14.13
CA MET A 88 23.24 4.81 14.97
C MET A 88 22.36 3.57 15.02
N LYS A 89 22.21 2.85 13.91
CA LYS A 89 21.47 1.59 13.90
C LYS A 89 22.13 0.50 14.73
N ILE A 90 23.46 0.36 14.63
CA ILE A 90 24.24 -0.63 15.40
C ILE A 90 24.07 -0.38 16.90
N ILE A 91 24.11 0.88 17.34
CA ILE A 91 24.10 1.23 18.77
C ILE A 91 22.68 1.22 19.36
N HIS A 92 21.67 1.62 18.59
CA HIS A 92 20.33 1.91 19.13
C HIS A 92 19.18 1.07 18.58
N ASN A 93 19.41 0.21 17.58
CA ASN A 93 18.34 -0.52 16.90
C ASN A 93 18.73 -1.98 16.57
N ASP A 94 19.32 -2.67 17.55
CA ASP A 94 19.69 -4.10 17.50
C ASP A 94 20.55 -4.55 16.29
N GLY A 95 21.23 -3.61 15.63
CA GLY A 95 22.08 -3.89 14.48
C GLY A 95 21.32 -4.15 13.17
N PHE A 96 21.89 -5.01 12.33
CA PHE A 96 21.34 -5.33 11.00
C PHE A 96 20.85 -6.76 10.95
N THR A 97 19.70 -6.99 10.33
CA THR A 97 19.19 -8.35 10.12
C THR A 97 19.95 -9.06 9.01
N LYS A 98 19.81 -10.39 8.91
CA LYS A 98 20.47 -11.17 7.85
C LYS A 98 20.01 -10.72 6.46
N GLU A 99 18.73 -10.42 6.30
CA GLU A 99 18.12 -9.96 5.05
C GLU A 99 18.72 -8.62 4.62
N GLU A 100 18.92 -7.70 5.56
CA GLU A 100 19.57 -6.41 5.31
C GLU A 100 21.04 -6.57 4.93
N LEU A 101 21.78 -7.44 5.62
CA LEU A 101 23.17 -7.73 5.28
C LEU A 101 23.29 -8.32 3.86
N LEU A 102 22.36 -9.20 3.48
CA LEU A 102 22.29 -9.74 2.12
C LEU A 102 22.01 -8.64 1.08
N SER A 103 21.20 -7.64 1.43
CA SER A 103 20.95 -6.49 0.56
C SER A 103 22.17 -5.59 0.35
N PHE A 104 23.12 -5.55 1.29
CA PHE A 104 24.38 -4.81 1.14
C PHE A 104 25.43 -5.54 0.30
N MET A 105 25.31 -6.86 0.17
CA MET A 105 26.32 -7.69 -0.50
C MET A 105 26.60 -7.27 -1.96
N PRO A 106 25.60 -6.94 -2.81
CA PRO A 106 25.85 -6.40 -4.15
C PRO A 106 26.66 -5.11 -4.13
N THR A 107 26.37 -4.18 -3.20
CA THR A 107 27.10 -2.93 -3.05
C THR A 107 28.56 -3.17 -2.66
N VAL A 108 28.82 -4.12 -1.74
CA VAL A 108 30.18 -4.48 -1.35
C VAL A 108 30.97 -5.03 -2.54
N ARG A 109 30.36 -5.93 -3.33
CA ARG A 109 30.97 -6.48 -4.54
C ARG A 109 31.26 -5.40 -5.58
N HIS A 110 30.31 -4.50 -5.81
CA HIS A 110 30.48 -3.38 -6.73
C HIS A 110 31.62 -2.47 -6.30
N ASN A 111 31.64 -2.06 -5.03
CA ASN A 111 32.70 -1.20 -4.48
C ASN A 111 34.07 -1.86 -4.61
N LEU A 112 34.18 -3.16 -4.32
CA LEU A 112 35.44 -3.89 -4.45
C LEU A 112 35.96 -3.85 -5.90
N LEU A 113 35.11 -4.18 -6.88
CA LEU A 113 35.48 -4.17 -8.29
C LEU A 113 35.82 -2.75 -8.79
N ALA A 114 35.02 -1.77 -8.39
CA ALA A 114 35.25 -0.37 -8.74
C ALA A 114 36.58 0.12 -8.17
N SER A 115 36.85 -0.11 -6.88
CA SER A 115 38.12 0.26 -6.24
C SER A 115 39.31 -0.41 -6.93
N MET A 116 39.22 -1.70 -7.27
CA MET A 116 40.27 -2.39 -8.03
C MET A 116 40.51 -1.73 -9.39
N LYS A 117 39.44 -1.41 -10.14
CA LYS A 117 39.55 -0.72 -11.43
C LYS A 117 40.23 0.65 -11.30
N TYR A 118 39.88 1.43 -10.27
CA TYR A 118 40.52 2.72 -10.01
C TYR A 118 42.01 2.58 -9.67
N VAL A 119 42.39 1.59 -8.88
CA VAL A 119 43.80 1.32 -8.57
C VAL A 119 44.57 0.98 -9.85
N LEU A 120 44.04 0.10 -10.70
CA LEU A 120 44.70 -0.29 -11.96
C LEU A 120 44.84 0.87 -12.93
N LEU A 121 43.81 1.72 -13.03
CA LEU A 121 43.85 2.94 -13.82
C LEU A 121 44.90 3.92 -13.25
N GLY A 122 44.98 4.09 -11.93
CA GLY A 122 46.01 4.90 -11.29
C GLY A 122 47.42 4.39 -11.59
N MET A 123 47.63 3.08 -11.55
CA MET A 123 48.93 2.47 -11.87
C MET A 123 49.36 2.71 -13.33
N SER A 124 48.42 2.71 -14.28
CA SER A 124 48.74 3.02 -15.68
C SER A 124 49.11 4.48 -15.88
N ILE A 125 48.40 5.41 -15.23
CA ILE A 125 48.69 6.85 -15.22
C ILE A 125 50.07 7.13 -14.62
N LEU A 126 50.36 6.50 -13.47
CA LEU A 126 51.63 6.67 -12.74
C LEU A 126 52.77 5.83 -13.34
N LYS A 127 52.54 5.08 -14.42
CA LYS A 127 53.52 4.20 -15.09
C LYS A 127 54.17 3.17 -14.15
N ILE A 128 53.44 2.72 -13.13
CA ILE A 128 53.91 1.69 -12.21
C ILE A 128 53.82 0.33 -12.90
N LYS A 129 54.96 -0.31 -13.13
CA LYS A 129 55.02 -1.61 -13.80
C LYS A 129 54.50 -2.70 -12.87
N ILE A 130 53.47 -3.41 -13.33
CA ILE A 130 52.96 -4.60 -12.65
C ILE A 130 53.92 -5.77 -12.87
N HIS A 131 54.20 -6.52 -11.81
CA HIS A 131 55.05 -7.70 -11.87
C HIS A 131 54.52 -8.72 -12.91
N PRO A 132 55.36 -9.29 -13.78
CA PRO A 132 54.92 -10.17 -14.87
C PRO A 132 54.08 -11.37 -14.42
N GLN A 133 54.33 -11.93 -13.23
CA GLN A 133 53.54 -13.03 -12.69
C GLN A 133 52.09 -12.65 -12.39
N ASN A 134 51.82 -11.36 -12.16
CA ASN A 134 50.47 -10.88 -11.86
C ASN A 134 49.70 -10.53 -13.14
N LYS A 135 50.37 -10.37 -14.29
CA LYS A 135 49.77 -9.87 -15.55
C LYS A 135 48.59 -10.70 -16.09
N VAL A 136 48.58 -12.01 -15.83
CA VAL A 136 47.68 -12.98 -16.49
C VAL A 136 46.22 -12.88 -16.00
N ARG A 137 45.97 -12.24 -14.84
CA ARG A 137 44.64 -12.19 -14.22
C ARG A 137 43.87 -10.88 -14.47
N TYR A 138 44.50 -9.88 -15.11
CA TYR A 138 43.91 -8.54 -15.25
C TYR A 138 42.87 -8.39 -16.36
N PHE A 139 42.92 -9.22 -17.41
CA PHE A 139 42.09 -9.04 -18.61
C PHE A 139 40.70 -9.71 -18.50
N LEU A 140 40.51 -10.66 -17.59
CA LEU A 140 39.28 -11.46 -17.48
C LEU A 140 38.23 -10.91 -16.50
N SER A 141 38.47 -9.77 -15.85
CA SER A 141 37.51 -9.16 -14.91
C SER A 141 36.95 -7.82 -15.38
N VAL A 142 37.18 -7.44 -16.64
CA VAL A 142 36.71 -6.16 -17.23
C VAL A 142 35.67 -6.37 -18.35
N TYR A 143 35.41 -7.62 -18.75
CA TYR A 143 34.27 -8.01 -19.58
C TYR A 143 33.26 -8.83 -18.78
#